data_AF-A0A1H8DVP5-F1
#
_entry.id   AF-A0A1H8DVP5-F1
#
_cell.length_a   1.000
_cell.length_b   1.000
_cell.length_c   1.000
_cell.angle_alpha   90.00
_cell.angle_beta   90.00
_cell.angle_gamma   90.00
#
_symmetry.space_group_name_H-M   'P 1'
#
loop_
_entity.id
_entity.type
_entity.pdbx_description
1 polymer ?
#
loop_
_entity_poly.entity_id
_entity_poly.type
_entity_poly.pdbx_seq_one_letter_code
_entity_poly.pdbx_strand_id
1 'polypeptide(L)'
;MKNRDWYTSLVSGLLFPLQERLKDHSTVSVRKAVEVSQWWNRERLEDLQLLKLRHLLAEAEAHVPYYRGIFAEVGFKATAVSSLADLARLPLLDKPAIRANTEALKSEKARSLLFQYWRVERGEPLTFYIGKERVSHDVAAKWRVTRWWNVDIGDPEVVWGFPIELGA
;
A
#
# COMPACT_ATOMS: atom_id res chain seq x y z
N MET A 1 24.10 4.46 -19.98
CA MET A 1 23.91 3.57 -18.81
C MET A 1 25.03 3.87 -17.82
N LYS A 2 24.70 4.39 -16.63
CA LYS A 2 25.70 4.61 -15.57
C LYS A 2 26.24 3.24 -15.15
N ASN A 3 27.56 3.05 -15.17
CA ASN A 3 28.16 1.81 -14.62
C ASN A 3 27.65 1.67 -13.20
N ARG A 4 26.97 0.56 -12.90
CA ARG A 4 26.36 0.34 -11.59
C ARG A 4 27.50 0.21 -10.59
N ASP A 5 27.57 1.15 -9.65
CA ASP A 5 28.58 1.14 -8.61
C ASP A 5 28.50 -0.22 -7.87
N TRP A 6 29.65 -0.81 -7.56
CA TRP A 6 29.72 -2.06 -6.81
C TRP A 6 29.03 -1.89 -5.45
N TYR A 7 29.07 -0.67 -4.88
CA TYR A 7 28.35 -0.30 -3.68
C TYR A 7 26.83 -0.44 -3.84
N THR A 8 26.25 0.24 -4.82
CA THR A 8 24.80 0.15 -5.13
C THR A 8 24.37 -1.29 -5.39
N SER A 9 25.21 -2.07 -6.07
CA SER A 9 24.92 -3.48 -6.36
C SER A 9 24.91 -4.35 -5.09
N LEU A 10 25.86 -4.14 -4.18
CA LEU A 10 25.91 -4.82 -2.88
C LEU A 10 24.72 -4.42 -1.99
N VAL A 11 24.41 -3.12 -1.91
CA VAL A 11 23.32 -2.62 -1.07
C VAL A 11 21.96 -3.11 -1.58
N SER A 12 21.67 -2.92 -2.87
CA SER A 12 20.39 -3.32 -3.47
C SER A 12 20.21 -4.84 -3.55
N GLY A 13 21.30 -5.59 -3.72
CA GLY A 13 21.29 -7.03 -3.94
C GLY A 13 21.37 -7.89 -2.67
N LEU A 14 22.00 -7.38 -1.60
CA LEU A 14 22.26 -8.15 -0.38
C LEU A 14 21.77 -7.44 0.88
N LEU A 15 22.25 -6.23 1.17
CA LEU A 15 21.98 -5.56 2.45
C LEU A 15 20.50 -5.22 2.62
N PHE A 16 19.89 -4.60 1.60
CA PHE A 16 18.48 -4.24 1.63
C PHE A 16 17.54 -5.46 1.74
N PRO A 17 17.71 -6.54 0.95
CA PRO A 17 16.91 -7.75 1.13
C PRO A 17 17.03 -8.39 2.52
N LEU A 18 18.24 -8.41 3.11
CA LEU A 18 18.44 -8.93 4.46
C LEU A 18 17.72 -8.07 5.50
N GLN A 19 17.86 -6.74 5.41
CA GLN A 19 17.18 -5.79 6.29
C GLN A 19 15.65 -5.95 6.24
N GLU A 20 15.06 -6.01 5.04
CA GLU A 20 13.61 -6.15 4.90
C GLU A 20 13.11 -7.51 5.42
N ARG A 21 13.90 -8.58 5.26
CA ARG A 21 13.59 -9.88 5.86
C ARG A 21 13.62 -9.84 7.38
N LEU A 22 14.61 -9.15 7.99
CA LEU A 22 14.69 -8.97 9.44
C LEU A 22 13.52 -8.15 10.00
N LYS A 23 12.99 -7.22 9.21
CA LYS A 23 11.81 -6.41 9.55
C LYS A 23 10.48 -7.13 9.27
N ASP A 24 10.53 -8.35 8.73
CA ASP A 24 9.35 -9.12 8.34
C ASP A 24 8.49 -8.33 7.32
N HIS A 25 9.17 -7.79 6.31
CA HIS A 25 8.58 -7.06 5.20
C HIS A 25 8.64 -7.89 3.91
N SER A 26 7.56 -7.88 3.14
CA SER A 26 7.47 -8.56 1.84
C SER A 26 8.02 -7.70 0.68
N THR A 27 8.61 -6.54 0.98
CA THR A 27 9.02 -5.49 0.03
C THR A 27 9.81 -6.01 -1.17
N VAL A 28 10.76 -6.92 -0.98
CA VAL A 28 11.58 -7.45 -2.09
C VAL A 28 10.72 -8.19 -3.11
N SER A 29 9.78 -9.02 -2.63
CA SER A 29 8.88 -9.78 -3.50
C SER A 29 7.88 -8.87 -4.21
N VAL A 30 7.30 -7.90 -3.47
CA VAL A 30 6.38 -6.90 -4.02
C VAL A 30 7.08 -6.04 -5.06
N ARG A 31 8.30 -5.57 -4.80
CA ARG A 31 9.12 -4.77 -5.73
C ARG A 31 9.34 -5.51 -7.04
N LYS A 32 9.78 -6.77 -6.98
CA LYS A 32 9.96 -7.60 -8.19
C LYS A 32 8.65 -7.72 -8.98
N ALA A 33 7.54 -7.96 -8.30
CA ALA A 33 6.24 -8.08 -8.96
C ALA A 33 5.83 -6.78 -9.67
N VAL A 34 5.95 -5.61 -9.01
CA VAL A 34 5.57 -4.32 -9.61
C VAL A 34 6.54 -3.84 -10.69
N GLU A 35 7.81 -4.26 -10.66
CA GLU A 35 8.80 -3.99 -11.71
C GLU A 35 8.55 -4.80 -12.97
N VAL A 36 8.05 -6.02 -12.83
CA VAL A 36 7.66 -6.86 -13.97
C VAL A 36 6.33 -6.39 -14.54
N SER A 37 5.34 -6.12 -13.68
CA SER A 37 3.98 -5.81 -14.14
C SER A 37 3.85 -4.45 -14.82
N GLN A 38 4.77 -3.50 -14.59
CA GLN A 38 4.71 -2.17 -15.22
C GLN A 38 4.83 -2.21 -16.76
N TRP A 39 5.33 -3.32 -17.32
CA TRP A 39 5.50 -3.53 -18.76
C TRP A 39 4.44 -4.46 -19.35
N TRP A 40 3.45 -4.87 -18.56
CA TRP A 40 2.37 -5.73 -19.05
C TRP A 40 1.42 -4.94 -19.95
N ASN A 41 0.77 -5.67 -20.86
CA ASN A 41 -0.33 -5.11 -21.63
C ASN A 41 -1.54 -4.85 -20.71
N ARG A 42 -2.49 -4.09 -21.24
CA ARG A 42 -3.68 -3.66 -20.51
C ARG A 42 -4.50 -4.84 -19.99
N GLU A 43 -4.79 -5.82 -20.83
CA GLU A 43 -5.62 -6.99 -20.47
C GLU A 43 -5.04 -7.73 -19.25
N ARG A 44 -3.73 -8.00 -19.26
CA ARG A 44 -3.07 -8.67 -18.14
C ARG A 44 -3.05 -7.83 -16.86
N LEU A 45 -3.02 -6.51 -16.98
CA LEU A 45 -3.14 -5.60 -15.84
C LEU A 45 -4.55 -5.61 -15.26
N GLU A 46 -5.57 -5.59 -16.11
CA GLU A 46 -6.98 -5.65 -15.71
C GLU A 46 -7.30 -6.97 -14.99
N ASP A 47 -6.76 -8.10 -15.49
CA ASP A 47 -6.86 -9.40 -14.82
C ASP A 47 -6.21 -9.40 -13.43
N LEU A 48 -5.00 -8.84 -13.31
CA LEU A 48 -4.32 -8.72 -12.02
C LEU A 48 -5.09 -7.82 -11.05
N GLN A 49 -5.64 -6.71 -11.54
CA GLN A 49 -6.45 -5.80 -10.74
C GLN A 49 -7.71 -6.49 -10.23
N LEU A 50 -8.43 -7.21 -11.09
CA LEU A 50 -9.63 -7.94 -10.71
C LEU A 50 -9.32 -9.03 -9.68
N LEU A 51 -8.24 -9.81 -9.88
CA LEU A 51 -7.80 -10.82 -8.92
C LEU A 51 -7.54 -10.22 -7.53
N LYS A 52 -6.76 -9.13 -7.48
CA LYS A 52 -6.43 -8.42 -6.23
C LYS A 52 -7.66 -7.79 -5.59
N LEU A 53 -8.54 -7.22 -6.41
CA LEU A 53 -9.78 -6.60 -5.95
C LEU A 53 -10.68 -7.63 -5.26
N ARG A 54 -10.89 -8.80 -5.88
CA ARG A 54 -11.72 -9.86 -5.29
C ARG A 54 -11.16 -10.34 -3.96
N HIS A 55 -9.84 -10.51 -3.86
CA HIS A 55 -9.19 -10.85 -2.59
C HIS A 55 -9.39 -9.77 -1.53
N LEU A 56 -9.18 -8.49 -1.88
CA LEU A 56 -9.38 -7.36 -0.97
C LEU A 56 -10.82 -7.29 -0.45
N LEU A 57 -11.81 -7.41 -1.34
CA LEU A 57 -13.22 -7.36 -0.97
C LEU A 57 -13.62 -8.56 -0.11
N ALA A 58 -13.08 -9.75 -0.38
CA ALA A 58 -13.34 -10.94 0.42
C ALA A 58 -12.76 -10.81 1.84
N GLU A 59 -11.52 -10.32 1.98
CA GLU A 59 -10.94 -10.06 3.30
C GLU A 59 -11.69 -8.95 4.05
N ALA A 60 -12.16 -7.91 3.35
CA ALA A 60 -12.96 -6.85 3.94
C ALA A 60 -14.33 -7.36 4.43
N GLU A 61 -15.06 -8.12 3.61
CA GLU A 61 -16.34 -8.75 3.98
C GLU A 61 -16.16 -9.69 5.19
N ALA A 62 -15.09 -10.48 5.19
CA ALA A 62 -14.84 -11.48 6.20
C ALA A 62 -14.32 -10.91 7.52
N HIS A 63 -13.54 -9.82 7.52
CA HIS A 63 -12.76 -9.42 8.70
C HIS A 63 -12.80 -7.93 9.04
N VAL A 64 -13.49 -7.07 8.29
CA VAL A 64 -13.61 -5.64 8.63
C VAL A 64 -15.06 -5.32 8.97
N PRO A 65 -15.40 -5.10 10.26
CA PRO A 65 -16.78 -4.89 10.70
C PRO A 65 -17.54 -3.82 9.91
N TYR A 66 -16.89 -2.69 9.60
CA TYR A 66 -17.48 -1.61 8.82
C TYR A 66 -17.91 -2.07 7.42
N TYR A 67 -17.02 -2.70 6.66
CA TYR A 67 -17.33 -3.14 5.29
C TYR A 67 -18.30 -4.31 5.27
N ARG A 68 -18.24 -5.22 6.24
CA ARG A 68 -19.24 -6.28 6.42
C ARG A 68 -20.64 -5.69 6.57
N GLY A 69 -20.79 -4.63 7.36
CA GLY A 69 -22.05 -3.89 7.51
C GLY A 69 -22.52 -3.24 6.21
N ILE A 70 -21.66 -2.46 5.56
CA ILE A 70 -21.97 -1.78 4.29
C ILE A 70 -22.37 -2.79 3.21
N PHE A 71 -21.66 -3.92 3.10
CA PHE A 71 -21.96 -4.92 2.09
C PHE A 71 -23.32 -5.58 2.36
N ALA A 72 -23.66 -5.85 3.62
CA ALA A 72 -24.97 -6.36 3.99
C ALA A 72 -26.10 -5.37 3.67
N GLU A 73 -25.90 -4.08 3.95
CA GLU A 73 -26.87 -3.02 3.71
C GLU A 73 -27.22 -2.86 2.21
N VAL A 74 -26.21 -2.88 1.35
CA VAL A 74 -26.40 -2.72 -0.11
C VAL A 74 -26.55 -4.04 -0.87
N GLY A 75 -26.64 -5.18 -0.17
CA GLY A 75 -26.72 -6.50 -0.80
C GLY A 75 -25.52 -6.85 -1.68
N PHE A 76 -24.33 -6.34 -1.33
CA PHE A 76 -23.09 -6.59 -2.04
C PHE A 76 -22.41 -7.86 -1.54
N LYS A 77 -21.83 -8.65 -2.46
CA LYS A 77 -21.11 -9.89 -2.14
C LYS A 77 -19.79 -9.92 -2.87
N ALA A 78 -18.69 -10.11 -2.16
CA ALA A 78 -17.35 -10.14 -2.75
C ALA A 78 -17.21 -11.28 -3.78
N THR A 79 -17.90 -12.40 -3.57
CA THR A 79 -17.90 -13.55 -4.48
C THR A 79 -18.58 -13.26 -5.82
N ALA A 80 -19.50 -12.29 -5.87
CA ALA A 80 -20.27 -11.92 -7.06
C ALA A 80 -19.55 -10.88 -7.95
N VAL A 81 -18.40 -10.37 -7.52
CA VAL A 81 -17.63 -9.38 -8.28
C VAL A 81 -16.94 -10.06 -9.47
N SER A 82 -17.25 -9.56 -10.66
CA SER A 82 -16.79 -10.07 -11.95
C SER A 82 -16.04 -9.02 -12.77
N SER A 83 -16.18 -7.74 -12.42
CA SER A 83 -15.50 -6.64 -13.10
C SER A 83 -15.17 -5.49 -12.15
N LEU A 84 -14.28 -4.59 -12.57
CA LEU A 84 -13.99 -3.36 -11.81
C LEU A 84 -15.21 -2.41 -11.73
N ALA A 85 -16.12 -2.49 -12.71
CA ALA A 85 -17.33 -1.67 -12.73
C ALA A 85 -18.30 -2.00 -11.57
N ASP A 86 -18.22 -3.21 -11.01
CA ASP A 86 -19.05 -3.63 -9.87
C ASP A 86 -18.81 -2.77 -8.61
N LEU A 87 -17.65 -2.10 -8.52
CA LEU A 87 -17.33 -1.16 -7.44
C LEU A 87 -18.30 0.02 -7.36
N ALA A 88 -18.95 0.39 -8.47
CA ALA A 88 -19.92 1.49 -8.50
C ALA A 88 -21.16 1.23 -7.62
N ARG A 89 -21.37 -0.02 -7.18
CA ARG A 89 -22.44 -0.41 -6.26
C ARG A 89 -22.13 -0.09 -4.79
N LEU A 90 -20.87 0.18 -4.47
CA LEU A 90 -20.44 0.51 -3.11
C LEU A 90 -20.53 2.02 -2.88
N PRO A 91 -20.98 2.48 -1.69
CA PRO A 91 -20.95 3.89 -1.35
C PRO A 91 -19.51 4.39 -1.24
N LEU A 92 -19.31 5.68 -1.53
CA LEU A 92 -18.02 6.33 -1.33
C LEU A 92 -17.73 6.52 0.16
N LEU A 93 -16.49 6.27 0.57
CA LEU A 93 -16.02 6.48 1.94
C LEU A 93 -15.46 7.90 2.09
N ASP A 94 -16.05 8.69 2.98
CA ASP A 94 -15.62 10.06 3.27
C ASP A 94 -14.90 10.20 4.62
N LYS A 95 -14.31 11.38 4.85
CA LYS A 95 -13.55 11.65 6.09
C LYS A 95 -14.43 11.57 7.35
N PRO A 96 -15.65 12.16 7.37
CA PRO A 96 -16.56 12.00 8.52
C PRO A 96 -16.87 10.55 8.86
N ALA A 97 -17.19 9.71 7.86
CA ALA A 97 -17.45 8.30 8.06
C ALA A 97 -16.24 7.56 8.62
N ILE A 98 -15.03 7.88 8.15
CA ILE A 98 -13.80 7.30 8.71
C ILE A 98 -13.66 7.65 10.19
N ARG A 99 -13.82 8.93 10.56
CA ARG A 99 -13.71 9.36 11.96
C ARG A 99 -14.71 8.62 12.86
N ALA A 100 -15.97 8.57 12.43
CA ALA A 100 -17.04 7.94 13.19
C ALA A 100 -16.87 6.41 13.34
N ASN A 101 -16.14 5.77 12.42
CA ASN A 101 -16.02 4.31 12.35
C ASN A 101 -14.57 3.81 12.52
N THR A 102 -13.69 4.60 13.13
CA THR A 102 -12.25 4.33 13.22
C THR A 102 -11.92 2.91 13.71
N GLU A 103 -12.57 2.43 14.77
CA GLU A 103 -12.35 1.08 15.29
C GLU A 103 -12.99 -0.01 14.41
N ALA A 104 -14.18 0.23 13.88
CA ALA A 104 -14.88 -0.72 13.00
C ALA A 104 -14.21 -0.89 11.63
N LEU A 105 -13.38 0.08 11.21
CA LEU A 105 -12.56 0.02 10.00
C LEU A 105 -11.30 -0.83 10.17
N LYS A 106 -10.94 -1.24 11.40
CA LYS A 106 -9.82 -2.15 11.62
C LYS A 106 -10.23 -3.57 11.25
N SER A 107 -9.32 -4.30 10.60
CA SER A 107 -9.48 -5.73 10.44
C SER A 107 -9.36 -6.42 11.80
N GLU A 108 -10.24 -7.38 12.07
CA GLU A 108 -10.20 -8.26 13.24
C GLU A 108 -8.89 -9.09 13.29
N LYS A 109 -8.22 -9.28 12.13
CA LYS A 109 -6.91 -9.94 12.03
C LYS A 109 -5.74 -9.00 12.27
N ALA A 110 -5.97 -7.69 12.37
CA ALA A 110 -4.89 -6.72 12.42
C ALA A 110 -3.99 -6.94 13.63
N ARG A 111 -2.68 -7.09 13.38
CA ARG A 111 -1.63 -7.19 14.39
C ARG A 111 -0.62 -6.08 14.13
N SER A 112 -0.11 -5.48 15.21
CA SER A 112 0.97 -4.49 15.14
C SER A 112 0.70 -3.35 14.14
N LEU A 113 -0.36 -2.60 14.41
CA LEU A 113 -0.71 -1.42 13.63
C LEU A 113 0.19 -0.25 14.00
N LEU A 114 0.91 0.31 13.02
CA LEU A 114 1.61 1.57 13.19
C LEU A 114 0.61 2.72 13.12
N PHE A 115 0.62 3.54 14.16
CA PHE A 115 -0.21 4.74 14.24
C PHE A 115 0.40 5.84 13.36
N GLN A 116 -0.40 6.41 12.45
CA GLN A 116 -0.03 7.61 11.71
C GLN A 116 -1.13 8.66 11.79
N TYR A 117 -0.72 9.90 12.03
CA TYR A 117 -1.60 11.06 11.91
C TYR A 117 -1.41 11.70 10.53
N TRP A 118 -2.52 12.08 9.89
CA TRP A 118 -2.48 12.96 8.73
C TRP A 118 -2.95 14.34 9.18
N ARG A 119 -2.02 15.31 9.20
CA ARG A 119 -2.36 16.71 9.45
C ARG A 119 -2.90 17.32 8.16
N VAL A 120 -4.12 17.83 8.20
CA VAL A 120 -4.72 18.58 7.09
C VAL A 120 -4.64 20.07 7.42
N GLU A 121 -4.30 20.92 6.44
CA GLU A 121 -4.11 22.37 6.66
C GLU A 121 -5.35 23.09 7.22
N ARG A 122 -6.56 22.58 6.95
CA ARG A 122 -7.80 22.99 7.61
C ARG A 122 -8.65 21.77 7.94
N GLY A 123 -8.73 21.44 9.22
CA GLY A 123 -9.63 20.41 9.74
C GLY A 123 -9.00 19.58 10.85
N GLU A 124 -9.84 18.82 11.53
CA GLU A 124 -9.40 17.87 12.56
C GLU A 124 -8.51 16.78 11.92
N PRO A 125 -7.40 16.40 12.57
CA PRO A 125 -6.51 15.36 12.07
C PRO A 125 -7.28 14.04 11.89
N LEU A 126 -6.92 13.29 10.86
CA LEU A 126 -7.47 11.97 10.61
C LEU A 126 -6.47 10.92 11.06
N THR A 127 -6.91 10.00 11.90
CA THR A 127 -6.11 8.90 12.40
C THR A 127 -6.22 7.70 11.47
N PHE A 128 -5.08 7.19 11.03
CA PHE A 128 -5.00 5.95 10.26
C PHE A 128 -4.03 4.98 10.91
N TYR A 129 -4.30 3.70 10.66
CA TYR A 129 -3.49 2.60 11.11
C TYR A 129 -2.90 1.89 9.90
N ILE A 130 -1.60 1.65 9.92
CA ILE A 130 -0.89 1.07 8.79
C ILE A 130 -0.23 -0.23 9.23
N GLY A 131 -0.55 -1.32 8.51
CA GLY A 131 0.08 -2.62 8.69
C GLY A 131 1.39 -2.76 7.91
N LYS A 132 2.23 -3.74 8.28
CA LYS A 132 3.51 -4.02 7.62
C LYS A 132 3.38 -4.29 6.12
N GLU A 133 2.30 -4.93 5.69
CA GLU A 133 2.04 -5.20 4.27
C GLU A 133 1.94 -3.88 3.48
N ARG A 134 1.21 -2.90 4.02
CA ARG A 134 1.06 -1.57 3.42
C ARG A 134 2.39 -0.84 3.33
N VAL A 135 3.22 -0.91 4.38
CA VAL A 135 4.59 -0.35 4.38
C VAL A 135 5.45 -1.01 3.29
N SER A 136 5.38 -2.34 3.18
CA SER A 136 6.14 -3.08 2.18
C SER A 136 5.79 -2.64 0.74
N HIS A 137 4.52 -2.37 0.49
CA HIS A 137 4.04 -1.85 -0.79
C HIS A 137 4.47 -0.40 -1.06
N ASP A 138 4.49 0.48 -0.05
CA ASP A 138 5.02 1.86 -0.21
C ASP A 138 6.48 1.84 -0.62
N VAL A 139 7.31 1.09 0.11
CA VAL A 139 8.74 1.02 -0.16
C VAL A 139 8.98 0.42 -1.55
N ALA A 140 8.28 -0.66 -1.91
CA ALA A 140 8.37 -1.25 -3.25
C ALA A 140 7.97 -0.27 -4.37
N ALA A 141 6.89 0.49 -4.18
CA ALA A 141 6.41 1.46 -5.14
C ALA A 141 7.38 2.65 -5.27
N LYS A 142 7.92 3.16 -4.16
CA LYS A 142 8.98 4.19 -4.16
C LYS A 142 10.13 3.76 -5.07
N TRP A 143 10.70 2.58 -4.81
CA TRP A 143 11.87 2.12 -5.55
C TRP A 143 11.58 1.80 -7.02
N ARG A 144 10.36 1.38 -7.36
CA ARG A 144 9.97 1.27 -8.77
C ARG A 144 10.03 2.63 -9.46
N VAL A 145 9.48 3.67 -8.82
CA VAL A 145 9.41 5.03 -9.40
C VAL A 145 10.79 5.67 -9.48
N THR A 146 11.63 5.58 -8.44
CA THR A 146 12.98 6.18 -8.49
C THR A 146 13.83 5.57 -9.60
N ARG A 147 13.65 4.29 -9.92
CA ARG A 147 14.35 3.60 -11.01
C ARG A 147 13.97 4.11 -12.40
N TRP A 148 12.79 4.73 -12.57
CA TRP A 148 12.47 5.43 -13.82
C TRP A 148 13.43 6.60 -14.09
N TRP A 149 14.00 7.17 -13.03
CA TRP A 149 15.00 8.23 -13.06
C TRP A 149 16.43 7.71 -12.93
N ASN A 150 16.64 6.40 -13.10
CA ASN A 150 17.93 5.74 -12.94
C ASN A 150 18.57 5.98 -11.55
N VAL A 151 17.72 6.05 -10.51
CA VAL A 151 18.11 6.09 -9.09
C VAL A 151 17.70 4.77 -8.42
N ASP A 152 18.67 4.07 -7.84
CA ASP A 152 18.49 2.76 -7.22
C ASP A 152 18.77 2.79 -5.71
N ILE A 153 18.38 1.70 -5.03
CA ILE A 153 18.62 1.48 -3.61
C ILE A 153 20.14 1.50 -3.35
N GLY A 154 20.56 2.41 -2.49
CA GLY A 154 21.97 2.60 -2.14
C GLY A 154 22.66 3.70 -2.95
N ASP A 155 22.01 4.30 -3.94
CA ASP A 155 22.54 5.53 -4.53
C ASP A 155 22.50 6.68 -3.50
N PRO A 156 23.46 7.61 -3.53
CA PRO A 156 23.42 8.78 -2.65
C PRO A 156 22.18 9.65 -2.91
N GLU A 157 21.32 9.80 -1.90
CA GLU A 157 20.15 10.68 -1.91
C GLU A 157 20.42 11.89 -0.99
N VAL A 158 20.12 13.10 -1.45
CA VAL A 158 20.09 14.30 -0.59
C VAL A 158 18.68 14.42 -0.04
N VAL A 159 18.55 14.33 1.29
CA VAL A 159 17.29 14.60 1.97
C VAL A 159 17.20 16.10 2.23
N TRP A 160 16.22 16.75 1.61
CA TRP A 160 15.87 18.14 1.90
C TRP A 160 14.41 18.20 2.30
N GLY A 161 14.10 18.92 3.37
CA GLY A 161 12.76 18.96 3.96
C GLY A 161 12.55 20.21 4.79
N PHE A 162 11.29 20.51 5.08
CA PHE A 162 10.92 21.63 5.94
C PHE A 162 11.43 21.40 7.36
N PRO A 163 11.97 22.41 8.08
CA PRO A 163 12.55 22.23 9.42
C PRO A 163 11.63 21.52 10.43
N ILE A 164 10.31 21.64 10.24
CA ILE A 164 9.29 21.02 11.10
C ILE A 164 9.22 19.49 10.97
N GLU A 165 9.77 18.92 9.90
CA GLU A 165 9.84 17.48 9.63
C GLU A 165 11.19 16.87 10.07
N LEU A 166 12.17 17.71 10.41
CA LEU A 166 13.55 17.32 10.73
C LEU A 166 13.85 17.23 12.23
N GLY A 167 12.89 17.57 13.09
CA GLY A 167 13.00 17.38 14.53
C GLY A 167 12.26 18.42 15.37
N ALA A 168 11.22 17.95 16.03
CA ALA A 168 10.99 18.22 17.46
C ALA A 168 11.12 16.88 18.19
#